data_AF-A0A2U1ID80-F1
#
_entry.id   AF-A0A2U1ID80-F1
#
_cell.length_a   1.000
_cell.length_b   1.000
_cell.length_c   1.000
_cell.angle_alpha   90.00
_cell.angle_beta   90.00
_cell.angle_gamma   90.00
#
_symmetry.space_group_name_H-M   'P 1'
#
loop_
_entity.id
_entity.type
_entity.pdbx_description
1 polymer ?
#
loop_
_entity_poly.entity_id
_entity_poly.type
_entity_poly.pdbx_seq_one_letter_code
_entity_poly.pdbx_strand_id
1 'polypeptide(L)'
;MRKLLLLGLVCALSAPLAFARAIPDPAQGHAPGNEAVQKPIAQAGYGVGVNYQLQCAGCHLGDGTGSAANDTPRMKGFVGNFLKVPGGREFLVRVPGMSQSALNNAQLADLLNWLMRKDGMAGESLPADYQPYTAEEVTALRAQTMLNLPGTRSELIKAMRAQGIAIDDGMTAGTMDSPTANQ
;
A
#
# COMPACT_ATOMS: atom_id res chain seq x y z
N MET A 1 14.19 -36.05 41.95
CA MET A 1 14.49 -34.67 41.48
C MET A 1 15.47 -34.64 40.31
N ARG A 2 16.67 -35.23 40.41
CA ARG A 2 17.69 -35.22 39.34
C ARG A 2 17.28 -35.87 38.01
N LYS A 3 16.46 -36.95 38.05
CA LYS A 3 15.90 -37.59 36.84
C LYS A 3 14.82 -36.76 36.13
N LEU A 4 14.05 -35.95 36.87
CA LEU A 4 13.02 -35.06 36.31
C LEU A 4 13.64 -33.81 35.65
N LEU A 5 14.73 -33.29 36.23
CA LEU A 5 15.54 -32.23 35.62
C LEU A 5 16.22 -32.69 34.32
N LEU A 6 16.74 -33.93 34.28
CA LEU A 6 17.31 -34.52 33.08
C LEU A 6 16.26 -34.74 31.99
N LEU A 7 15.04 -35.17 32.34
CA LEU A 7 13.95 -35.35 31.38
C LEU A 7 13.47 -34.01 30.79
N GLY A 8 13.37 -32.96 31.62
CA GLY A 8 13.01 -31.61 31.17
C GLY A 8 14.04 -31.00 30.21
N LEU A 9 15.34 -31.24 30.45
CA LEU A 9 16.41 -30.77 29.57
C LEU A 9 16.40 -31.46 28.20
N VAL A 10 16.08 -32.76 28.15
CA VAL A 10 15.94 -33.51 26.89
C VAL A 10 14.72 -33.05 26.08
N CYS A 11 13.60 -32.73 26.73
CA CYS A 11 12.44 -32.13 26.05
C CYS A 11 12.72 -30.73 25.50
N ALA A 12 13.51 -29.90 26.20
CA ALA A 12 13.88 -28.57 25.73
C ALA A 12 14.85 -28.61 24.52
N LEU A 13 15.71 -29.62 24.43
CA LEU A 13 16.69 -29.79 23.34
C LEU A 13 16.13 -30.48 22.08
N SER A 14 14.95 -31.09 22.16
CA SER A 14 14.29 -31.76 21.02
C SER A 14 13.24 -30.89 20.30
N ALA A 15 12.79 -29.81 20.95
CA ALA A 15 11.93 -28.80 20.34
C ALA A 15 12.51 -28.06 19.10
N PRO A 16 13.84 -27.87 18.89
CA PRO A 16 14.32 -27.02 17.79
C PRO A 16 14.05 -27.60 16.40
N LEU A 17 13.92 -28.93 16.26
CA LEU A 17 13.75 -29.57 14.95
C LEU A 17 12.33 -29.43 14.38
N ALA A 18 11.31 -29.29 15.23
CA ALA A 18 9.94 -29.06 14.78
C ALA A 18 9.69 -27.62 14.31
N PHE A 19 10.52 -26.67 14.76
CA PHE A 19 10.47 -25.25 14.36
C PHE A 19 11.51 -24.86 13.31
N ALA A 20 12.39 -25.78 12.90
CA ALA A 20 13.44 -25.54 11.90
C ALA A 20 12.93 -25.53 10.44
N ARG A 21 11.70 -25.09 10.17
CA ARG A 21 11.22 -24.82 8.81
C ARG A 21 11.77 -23.52 8.20
N ALA A 22 12.63 -22.81 8.94
CA ALA A 22 13.30 -21.61 8.46
C ALA A 22 14.62 -21.89 7.72
N ILE A 23 15.13 -23.13 7.73
CA ILE A 23 16.31 -23.49 6.93
C ILE A 23 15.81 -23.82 5.51
N PRO A 24 16.26 -23.10 4.47
CA PRO A 24 15.93 -23.43 3.10
C PRO A 24 16.40 -24.86 2.81
N ASP A 25 15.47 -25.78 2.55
CA ASP A 25 15.79 -27.12 2.11
C ASP A 25 16.11 -27.05 0.61
N PRO A 26 17.34 -27.40 0.16
CA PRO A 26 17.69 -27.38 -1.25
C PRO A 26 16.86 -28.36 -2.11
N ALA A 27 16.15 -29.31 -1.47
CA ALA A 27 15.18 -30.19 -2.12
C ALA A 27 13.73 -29.66 -2.03
N GLN A 28 13.50 -28.48 -1.46
CA GLN A 28 12.16 -27.88 -1.38
C GLN A 28 11.68 -27.51 -2.80
N GLY A 29 10.72 -28.29 -3.30
CA GLY A 29 9.99 -28.00 -4.51
C GLY A 29 8.80 -27.06 -4.27
N HIS A 30 8.12 -26.71 -5.36
CA HIS A 30 6.82 -26.05 -5.30
C HIS A 30 5.82 -26.94 -4.54
N ALA A 31 4.90 -26.32 -3.80
CA ALA A 31 3.76 -27.04 -3.25
C ALA A 31 2.95 -27.69 -4.40
N PRO A 32 2.36 -28.88 -4.20
CA PRO A 32 1.53 -29.50 -5.21
C PRO A 32 0.45 -28.53 -5.73
N GLY A 33 0.39 -28.33 -7.05
CA GLY A 33 -0.49 -27.35 -7.71
C GLY A 33 0.15 -25.98 -8.02
N ASN A 34 1.38 -25.72 -7.56
CA ASN A 34 2.13 -24.48 -7.81
C ASN A 34 3.38 -24.70 -8.67
N GLU A 35 3.43 -25.78 -9.44
CA GLU A 35 4.60 -26.17 -10.23
C GLU A 35 4.81 -25.26 -11.45
N ALA A 36 3.74 -24.63 -11.95
CA ALA A 36 3.81 -23.67 -13.02
C ALA A 36 4.19 -22.27 -12.52
N VAL A 37 4.96 -21.55 -13.34
CA VAL A 37 5.25 -20.14 -13.10
C VAL A 37 3.94 -19.35 -13.03
N GLN A 38 3.77 -18.64 -11.91
CA GLN A 38 2.57 -17.83 -11.70
C GLN A 38 2.50 -16.70 -12.72
N LYS A 39 1.31 -16.48 -13.29
CA LYS A 39 1.09 -15.41 -14.25
C LYS A 39 1.24 -14.05 -13.54
N PRO A 40 2.05 -13.11 -14.06
CA PRO A 40 2.18 -11.78 -13.45
C PRO A 40 0.82 -11.09 -13.35
N ILE A 41 0.59 -10.34 -12.27
CA ILE A 41 -0.69 -9.62 -12.02
C ILE A 41 -1.07 -8.73 -13.21
N ALA A 42 -0.09 -8.04 -13.80
CA ALA A 42 -0.25 -7.23 -15.01
C ALA A 42 -0.88 -7.96 -16.20
N GLN A 43 -0.80 -9.29 -16.23
CA GLN A 43 -1.27 -10.16 -17.32
C GLN A 43 -2.39 -11.10 -16.86
N ALA A 44 -2.67 -11.19 -15.55
CA ALA A 44 -3.60 -12.16 -14.98
C ALA A 44 -5.08 -11.88 -15.30
N GLY A 45 -5.42 -10.65 -15.73
CA GLY A 45 -6.78 -10.30 -16.12
C GLY A 45 -7.76 -10.12 -14.95
N TYR A 46 -7.24 -9.84 -13.75
CA TYR A 46 -8.06 -9.57 -12.58
C TYR A 46 -8.83 -8.24 -12.71
N GLY A 47 -10.04 -8.22 -12.14
CA GLY A 47 -10.81 -6.98 -12.01
C GLY A 47 -10.21 -6.02 -10.98
N VAL A 48 -10.60 -4.74 -11.06
CA VAL A 48 -10.01 -3.66 -10.26
C VAL A 48 -10.09 -3.89 -8.75
N GLY A 49 -11.18 -4.45 -8.23
CA GLY A 49 -11.32 -4.76 -6.81
C GLY A 49 -10.36 -5.86 -6.34
N VAL A 50 -10.09 -6.86 -7.20
CA VAL A 50 -9.10 -7.90 -6.91
C VAL A 50 -7.69 -7.32 -6.98
N ASN A 51 -7.40 -6.44 -7.94
CA ASN A 51 -6.13 -5.72 -7.98
C ASN A 51 -5.89 -4.89 -6.72
N TYR A 52 -6.90 -4.17 -6.23
CA TYR A 52 -6.83 -3.48 -4.93
C TYR A 52 -6.53 -4.44 -3.78
N GLN A 53 -7.24 -5.58 -3.72
CA GLN A 53 -7.05 -6.57 -2.67
C GLN A 53 -5.62 -7.13 -2.66
N LEU A 54 -5.06 -7.42 -3.84
CA LEU A 54 -3.74 -8.03 -3.99
C LEU A 54 -2.59 -7.06 -3.82
N GLN A 55 -2.79 -5.77 -4.11
CA GLN A 55 -1.69 -4.79 -4.16
C GLN A 55 -1.76 -3.71 -3.08
N CYS A 56 -2.92 -3.48 -2.46
CA CYS A 56 -3.14 -2.30 -1.61
C CYS A 56 -3.78 -2.65 -0.27
N ALA A 57 -4.75 -3.56 -0.25
CA ALA A 57 -5.55 -3.86 0.94
C ALA A 57 -4.73 -4.46 2.10
N GLY A 58 -3.55 -5.02 1.82
CA GLY A 58 -2.63 -5.50 2.87
C GLY A 58 -2.18 -4.40 3.83
N CYS A 59 -2.05 -3.16 3.34
CA CYS A 59 -1.70 -2.00 4.18
C CYS A 59 -2.94 -1.14 4.46
N HIS A 60 -3.70 -0.78 3.41
CA HIS A 60 -4.80 0.17 3.52
C HIS A 60 -6.12 -0.41 4.03
N LEU A 61 -6.16 -1.73 4.27
CA LEU A 61 -7.36 -2.52 4.58
C LEU A 61 -8.36 -2.53 3.41
N GLY A 62 -9.29 -3.49 3.46
CA GLY A 62 -10.28 -3.70 2.39
C GLY A 62 -11.16 -2.48 2.11
N ASP A 63 -11.43 -1.66 3.14
CA ASP A 63 -12.29 -0.49 3.03
C ASP A 63 -11.52 0.85 2.96
N GLY A 64 -10.18 0.81 2.95
CA GLY A 64 -9.33 2.00 2.83
C GLY A 64 -9.19 2.80 4.13
N THR A 65 -9.52 2.23 5.29
CA THR A 65 -9.35 2.91 6.59
C THR A 65 -7.90 3.05 7.05
N GLY A 66 -6.98 2.30 6.45
CA GLY A 66 -5.55 2.36 6.79
C GLY A 66 -5.23 1.80 8.18
N SER A 67 -4.01 2.07 8.64
CA SER A 67 -3.54 1.68 9.97
C SER A 67 -2.52 2.69 10.46
N ALA A 68 -2.93 3.55 11.41
CA ALA A 68 -2.05 4.52 12.04
C ALA A 68 -0.86 3.85 12.75
N ALA A 69 -1.06 2.66 13.32
CA ALA A 69 -0.01 1.89 13.99
C ALA A 69 1.08 1.38 13.02
N ASN A 70 0.77 1.31 11.72
CA ASN A 70 1.69 0.87 10.67
C ASN A 70 2.01 2.01 9.69
N ASP A 71 1.86 3.27 10.12
CA ASP A 71 2.07 4.47 9.32
C ASP A 71 1.38 4.46 7.94
N THR A 72 0.22 3.80 7.86
CA THR A 72 -0.55 3.69 6.62
C THR A 72 -1.77 4.61 6.68
N PRO A 73 -1.85 5.64 5.83
CA PRO A 73 -2.93 6.62 5.90
C PRO A 73 -4.28 6.04 5.46
N ARG A 74 -5.34 6.61 6.01
CA ARG A 74 -6.72 6.44 5.55
C ARG A 74 -6.90 7.08 4.18
N MET A 75 -7.47 6.31 3.25
CA MET A 75 -7.96 6.82 1.96
C MET A 75 -9.45 7.13 2.01
N LYS A 76 -10.22 6.34 2.78
CA LYS A 76 -11.67 6.44 2.87
C LYS A 76 -12.13 7.82 3.34
N GLY A 77 -12.90 8.49 2.49
CA GLY A 77 -13.42 9.85 2.71
C GLY A 77 -12.36 10.95 2.63
N PHE A 78 -11.11 10.65 2.27
CA PHE A 78 -10.00 11.61 2.32
C PHE A 78 -9.22 11.73 1.02
N VAL A 79 -8.97 10.64 0.30
CA VAL A 79 -7.99 10.57 -0.80
C VAL A 79 -8.29 11.54 -1.96
N GLY A 80 -9.54 11.92 -2.16
CA GLY A 80 -9.94 12.90 -3.19
C GLY A 80 -9.44 14.32 -2.91
N ASN A 81 -9.10 14.67 -1.67
CA ASN A 81 -8.58 15.99 -1.32
C ASN A 81 -7.24 16.31 -1.99
N PHE A 82 -6.44 15.28 -2.33
CA PHE A 82 -5.21 15.46 -3.12
C PHE A 82 -5.49 16.10 -4.48
N LEU A 83 -6.66 15.89 -5.07
CA LEU A 83 -7.00 16.47 -6.37
C LEU A 83 -7.36 17.96 -6.29
N LYS A 84 -7.49 18.53 -5.08
CA LYS A 84 -7.87 19.95 -4.86
C LYS A 84 -6.65 20.88 -4.76
N VAL A 85 -5.45 20.32 -4.72
CA VAL A 85 -4.20 21.07 -4.57
C VAL A 85 -3.24 20.80 -5.72
N PRO A 86 -2.48 21.82 -6.18
CA PRO A 86 -1.48 21.62 -7.22
C PRO A 86 -0.48 20.52 -6.84
N GLY A 87 -0.18 19.62 -7.78
CA GLY A 87 0.76 18.50 -7.58
C GLY A 87 0.15 17.25 -6.92
N GLY A 88 -1.08 17.32 -6.40
CA GLY A 88 -1.66 16.19 -5.67
C GLY A 88 -2.19 15.07 -6.58
N ARG A 89 -2.56 15.40 -7.83
CA ARG A 89 -2.90 14.39 -8.85
C ARG A 89 -1.67 13.53 -9.21
N GLU A 90 -0.55 14.19 -9.44
CA GLU A 90 0.74 13.58 -9.74
C GLU A 90 1.25 12.76 -8.56
N PHE A 91 1.06 13.29 -7.34
CA PHE A 91 1.41 12.60 -6.11
C PHE A 91 0.76 11.21 -6.03
N LEU A 92 -0.55 11.11 -6.29
CA LEU A 92 -1.27 9.83 -6.19
C LEU A 92 -0.71 8.77 -7.14
N VAL A 93 -0.24 9.13 -8.33
CA VAL A 93 0.39 8.17 -9.26
C VAL A 93 1.80 7.79 -8.84
N ARG A 94 2.53 8.74 -8.23
CA ARG A 94 3.97 8.61 -7.91
C ARG A 94 4.26 8.05 -6.52
N VAL A 95 3.26 7.90 -5.66
CA VAL A 95 3.40 7.21 -4.36
C VAL A 95 4.02 5.83 -4.62
N PRO A 96 5.08 5.40 -3.90
CA PRO A 96 5.78 4.15 -4.16
C PRO A 96 4.89 2.91 -4.33
N GLY A 97 3.86 2.76 -3.48
CA GLY A 97 2.90 1.65 -3.59
C GLY A 97 2.07 1.66 -4.88
N MET A 98 1.89 2.81 -5.52
CA MET A 98 1.22 2.95 -6.82
C MET A 98 2.23 2.77 -7.96
N SER A 99 3.30 3.56 -7.95
CA SER A 99 4.28 3.61 -9.05
C SER A 99 5.05 2.30 -9.23
N GLN A 100 5.24 1.53 -8.14
CA GLN A 100 5.98 0.26 -8.14
C GLN A 100 5.07 -0.96 -8.04
N SER A 101 3.73 -0.79 -8.12
CA SER A 101 2.80 -1.91 -8.12
C SER A 101 3.04 -2.85 -9.31
N ALA A 102 2.64 -4.12 -9.16
CA ALA A 102 2.69 -5.12 -10.22
C ALA A 102 1.61 -4.93 -11.29
N LEU A 103 0.88 -3.81 -11.25
CA LEU A 103 -0.13 -3.43 -12.24
C LEU A 103 0.54 -2.79 -13.45
N ASN A 104 -0.03 -3.03 -14.63
CA ASN A 104 0.29 -2.24 -15.81
C ASN A 104 -0.36 -0.84 -15.73
N ASN A 105 0.01 0.07 -16.63
CA ASN A 105 -0.42 1.48 -16.54
C ASN A 105 -1.93 1.66 -16.74
N ALA A 106 -2.57 0.84 -17.58
CA ALA A 106 -4.02 0.87 -17.75
C ALA A 106 -4.75 0.38 -16.49
N GLN A 107 -4.29 -0.74 -15.90
CA GLN A 107 -4.84 -1.25 -14.64
C GLN A 107 -4.67 -0.27 -13.47
N LEU A 108 -3.55 0.46 -13.42
CA LEU A 108 -3.33 1.47 -12.39
C LEU A 108 -4.23 2.70 -12.60
N ALA A 109 -4.46 3.10 -13.86
CA ALA A 109 -5.44 4.15 -14.18
C ALA A 109 -6.86 3.72 -13.75
N ASP A 110 -7.27 2.49 -14.08
CA ASP A 110 -8.55 1.92 -13.66
C ASP A 110 -8.68 1.87 -12.13
N LEU A 111 -7.60 1.50 -11.42
CA LEU A 111 -7.56 1.49 -9.96
C LEU A 111 -7.73 2.88 -9.38
N LEU A 112 -6.98 3.88 -9.86
CA LEU A 112 -7.13 5.26 -9.43
C LEU A 112 -8.56 5.76 -9.66
N ASN A 113 -9.12 5.48 -10.83
CA ASN A 113 -10.49 5.88 -11.17
C ASN A 113 -11.53 5.19 -10.29
N TRP A 114 -11.32 3.92 -9.96
CA TRP A 114 -12.19 3.17 -9.05
C TRP A 114 -12.14 3.69 -7.61
N LEU A 115 -10.96 4.09 -7.13
CA LEU A 115 -10.78 4.74 -5.82
C LEU A 115 -11.48 6.10 -5.76
N MET A 116 -11.45 6.85 -6.87
CA MET A 116 -12.01 8.20 -7.01
C MET A 116 -13.53 8.24 -7.25
N ARG A 117 -14.26 7.14 -7.04
CA ARG A 117 -15.72 7.17 -7.17
C ARG A 117 -16.37 7.80 -5.93
N LYS A 118 -17.52 8.45 -6.13
CA LYS A 118 -18.35 9.00 -5.04
C LYS A 118 -18.88 7.92 -4.09
N ASP A 119 -19.15 6.72 -4.60
CA ASP A 119 -19.52 5.54 -3.81
C ASP A 119 -18.29 4.69 -3.40
N GLY A 120 -17.08 5.19 -3.65
CA GLY A 120 -15.81 4.52 -3.39
C GLY A 120 -15.03 5.10 -2.21
N MET A 121 -13.70 5.09 -2.30
CA MET A 121 -12.83 5.55 -1.22
C MET A 121 -12.72 7.07 -1.16
N ALA A 122 -12.77 7.78 -2.28
CA ALA A 122 -12.80 9.24 -2.25
C ALA A 122 -14.07 9.75 -1.57
N GLY A 123 -15.24 9.17 -1.85
CA GLY A 123 -16.48 9.62 -1.24
C GLY A 123 -16.72 11.12 -1.50
N GLU A 124 -17.11 11.84 -0.45
CA GLU A 124 -17.32 13.29 -0.49
C GLU A 124 -16.02 14.12 -0.65
N SER A 125 -14.84 13.50 -0.53
CA SER A 125 -13.59 14.22 -0.80
C SER A 125 -13.32 14.44 -2.29
N LEU A 126 -14.05 13.77 -3.19
CA LEU A 126 -13.91 13.92 -4.64
C LEU A 126 -14.28 15.34 -5.10
N PRO A 127 -13.43 16.06 -5.85
CA PRO A 127 -13.81 17.34 -6.43
C PRO A 127 -14.89 17.19 -7.51
N ALA A 128 -15.70 18.24 -7.69
CA ALA A 128 -16.84 18.22 -8.61
C ALA A 128 -16.43 18.11 -10.09
N ASP A 129 -15.25 18.64 -10.44
CA ASP A 129 -14.66 18.70 -11.77
C ASP A 129 -13.67 17.55 -12.03
N TYR A 130 -13.79 16.45 -11.28
CA TYR A 130 -12.93 15.28 -11.41
C TYR A 130 -12.78 14.80 -12.86
N GLN A 131 -11.53 14.72 -13.31
CA GLN A 131 -11.14 14.13 -14.59
C GLN A 131 -10.53 12.74 -14.36
N PRO A 132 -11.04 11.68 -15.02
CA PRO A 132 -10.45 10.35 -14.94
C PRO A 132 -8.98 10.34 -15.35
N TYR A 133 -8.18 9.50 -14.69
CA TYR A 133 -6.82 9.20 -15.09
C TYR A 133 -6.80 8.38 -16.37
N THR A 134 -5.82 8.66 -17.22
CA THR A 134 -5.56 7.91 -18.46
C THR A 134 -4.32 7.03 -18.30
N ALA A 135 -4.20 5.99 -19.13
CA ALA A 135 -3.03 5.13 -19.13
C ALA A 135 -1.77 5.91 -19.56
N GLU A 136 -1.91 6.87 -20.48
CA GLU A 136 -0.85 7.73 -20.99
C GLU A 136 -0.31 8.65 -19.89
N GLU A 137 -1.22 9.29 -19.15
CA GLU A 137 -0.87 10.11 -17.99
C GLU A 137 -0.14 9.28 -16.93
N VAL A 138 -0.68 8.10 -16.59
CA VAL A 138 -0.05 7.20 -15.62
C VAL A 138 1.33 6.77 -16.09
N THR A 139 1.50 6.48 -17.37
CA THR A 139 2.79 6.12 -17.96
C THR A 139 3.82 7.24 -17.76
N ALA A 140 3.45 8.48 -18.09
CA ALA A 140 4.35 9.63 -17.97
C ALA A 140 4.73 9.94 -16.51
N LEU A 141 3.76 9.81 -15.58
CA LEU A 141 3.98 10.10 -14.16
C LEU A 141 4.76 8.99 -13.44
N ARG A 142 4.52 7.71 -13.77
CA ARG A 142 5.27 6.58 -13.17
C ARG A 142 6.77 6.62 -13.48
N ALA A 143 7.15 7.19 -14.63
CA ALA A 143 8.56 7.38 -14.97
C ALA A 143 9.28 8.40 -14.07
N GLN A 144 8.54 9.18 -13.28
CA GLN A 144 9.07 10.24 -12.42
C GLN A 144 9.11 9.80 -10.96
N THR A 145 10.23 9.20 -10.55
CA THR A 145 10.43 8.70 -9.19
C THR A 145 10.21 9.80 -8.13
N MET A 146 9.48 9.48 -7.07
CA MET A 146 9.37 10.33 -5.89
C MET A 146 10.45 9.93 -4.88
N LEU A 147 11.43 10.80 -4.67
CA LEU A 147 12.56 10.54 -3.78
C LEU A 147 12.27 10.92 -2.31
N ASN A 148 11.40 11.91 -2.09
CA ASN A 148 11.03 12.38 -0.75
C ASN A 148 9.51 12.33 -0.58
N LEU A 149 9.00 11.14 -0.26
CA LEU A 149 7.57 10.94 -0.01
C LEU A 149 7.07 11.78 1.18
N PRO A 150 7.69 11.75 2.38
CA PRO A 150 7.21 12.51 3.54
C PRO A 150 7.17 14.02 3.26
N GLY A 151 8.22 14.57 2.66
CA GLY A 151 8.29 16.00 2.34
C GLY A 151 7.27 16.41 1.28
N THR A 152 7.14 15.65 0.20
CA THR A 152 6.13 15.93 -0.85
C THR A 152 4.73 15.91 -0.27
N ARG A 153 4.42 14.92 0.56
CA ARG A 153 3.13 14.80 1.23
C ARG A 153 2.89 15.99 2.17
N SER A 154 3.86 16.35 3.01
CA SER A 154 3.75 17.46 3.97
C SER A 154 3.39 18.78 3.28
N GLU A 155 4.01 19.09 2.14
CA GLU A 155 3.68 20.30 1.37
C GLU A 155 2.26 20.26 0.78
N LEU A 156 1.78 19.10 0.31
CA LEU A 156 0.40 18.95 -0.16
C LEU A 156 -0.61 19.12 0.98
N ILE A 157 -0.32 18.54 2.15
CA ILE A 157 -1.15 18.70 3.35
C ILE A 157 -1.18 20.16 3.82
N LYS A 158 -0.04 20.86 3.77
CA LYS A 158 0.03 22.30 4.05
C LYS A 158 -0.81 23.11 3.06
N ALA A 159 -0.76 22.79 1.77
CA ALA A 159 -1.60 23.42 0.75
C ALA A 159 -3.09 23.17 1.00
N MET A 160 -3.47 21.95 1.41
CA MET A 160 -4.85 21.62 1.79
C MET A 160 -5.32 22.46 2.98
N ARG A 161 -4.50 22.54 4.05
CA ARG A 161 -4.80 23.35 5.24
C ARG A 161 -4.96 24.83 4.87
N ALA A 162 -4.14 25.37 3.96
CA ALA A 162 -4.23 26.74 3.50
C ALA A 162 -5.55 27.04 2.75
N GLN A 163 -6.19 26.02 2.16
CA GLN A 163 -7.51 26.11 1.55
C GLN A 163 -8.66 25.79 2.52
N GLY A 164 -8.38 25.58 3.80
CA GLY A 164 -9.40 25.24 4.80
C GLY A 164 -9.89 23.78 4.73
N ILE A 165 -9.17 22.90 4.04
CA ILE A 165 -9.50 21.47 3.98
C ILE A 165 -9.05 20.81 5.28
N ALA A 166 -9.98 20.15 5.97
CA ALA A 166 -9.70 19.35 7.16
C ALA A 166 -8.88 18.10 6.80
N ILE A 167 -7.89 17.78 7.62
CA ILE A 167 -7.02 16.61 7.44
C ILE A 167 -7.49 15.49 8.36
N ASP A 168 -8.24 14.55 7.79
CA ASP A 168 -8.72 13.33 8.46
C ASP A 168 -8.24 12.09 7.70
N ASP A 169 -6.91 11.98 7.61
CA ASP A 169 -6.20 10.89 6.94
C ASP A 169 -5.81 9.76 7.91
N GLY A 170 -6.35 9.77 9.13
CA GLY A 170 -6.06 8.79 10.16
C GLY A 170 -4.63 8.83 10.71
N MET A 171 -3.82 9.83 10.36
CA MET A 171 -2.46 9.99 10.86
C MET A 171 -2.41 11.04 11.97
N THR A 172 -1.61 10.81 13.00
CA THR A 172 -1.33 11.85 13.99
C THR A 172 -0.40 12.89 13.39
N ALA A 173 -0.57 14.17 13.76
CA ALA A 173 0.34 15.23 13.37
C ALA A 173 1.74 14.95 13.94
N GLY A 174 2.61 14.32 13.16
CA GLY A 174 3.99 14.02 13.55
C GLY A 174 4.62 12.76 12.92
N THR A 175 3.85 11.74 12.55
CA THR A 175 4.43 10.45 12.10
C THR A 175 4.87 10.44 10.63
N MET A 176 4.19 11.17 9.75
CA MET A 176 4.61 11.34 8.34
C MET A 176 5.00 12.77 7.94
N ASP A 177 4.77 13.75 8.82
CA ASP A 177 5.04 15.17 8.54
C ASP A 177 6.44 15.62 8.99
N SER A 178 7.20 14.73 9.66
CA SER A 178 8.56 15.00 10.11
C SER A 178 9.59 14.73 9.00
N PRO A 179 10.41 15.72 8.57
CA PRO A 179 11.44 15.56 7.54
C PRO A 179 12.61 14.66 7.97
N THR A 180 12.58 14.07 9.16
CA THR A 180 13.68 13.28 9.75
C THR A 180 13.53 11.76 9.61
N ALA A 181 12.45 11.25 8.99
CA ALA A 181 12.19 9.80 8.90
C ALA A 181 13.09 9.02 7.92
N ASN A 182 14.23 9.58 7.50
CA ASN A 182 15.17 8.94 6.59
C ASN A 182 16.63 9.30 6.91
N GLN A 183 16.99 9.22 8.20
CA GLN A 183 18.38 9.12 8.65
C GLN A 183 18.57 7.83 9.44
#